data_AF-K1USA0-F1
#
_entry.id   AF-K1USA0-F1
#
_cell.length_a   1.000
_cell.length_b   1.000
_cell.length_c   1.000
_cell.angle_alpha   90.00
_cell.angle_beta   90.00
_cell.angle_gamma   90.00
#
_symmetry.space_group_name_H-M   'P 1'
#
loop_
_entity.id
_entity.type
_entity.pdbx_description
1 polymer ?
#
loop_
_entity_poly.entity_id
_entity_poly.type
_entity_poly.pdbx_seq_one_letter_code
_entity_poly.pdbx_strand_id
1 'polypeptide(L)'
;MNKKRQILLSAVLASALASNAQVTINVDASNPGIKVSPNLYGIFFEDINHAADGGLYAELISNRSFEDDDKNIPTWKTAAQKGAKINAQLINKGLLNNAQGKALQLTIAAKPAATASLINEGFWGINAVQGRTYKLSFWAKGSYKGGLKARLTNAKG
;
A
#
# COMPACT_ATOMS: atom_id res chain seq x y z
N MET A 1 25.19 0.58 -69.01
CA MET A 1 23.98 1.20 -68.39
C MET A 1 24.37 1.95 -67.12
N ASN A 2 23.82 3.15 -66.88
CA ASN A 2 24.26 4.06 -65.81
C ASN A 2 23.64 3.67 -64.45
N LYS A 3 24.46 3.21 -63.50
CA LYS A 3 24.03 2.75 -62.16
C LYS A 3 23.18 3.79 -61.40
N LYS A 4 23.40 5.08 -61.63
CA LYS A 4 22.59 6.17 -61.02
C LYS A 4 21.13 6.13 -61.47
N ARG A 5 20.87 5.80 -62.74
CA ARG A 5 19.49 5.67 -63.26
C ARG A 5 18.76 4.46 -62.68
N GLN A 6 19.48 3.36 -62.44
CA GLN A 6 18.90 2.16 -61.82
C GLN A 6 18.55 2.41 -60.34
N ILE A 7 19.43 3.08 -59.59
CA ILE A 7 19.16 3.42 -58.18
C ILE A 7 17.98 4.39 -58.06
N LEU A 8 17.91 5.42 -58.91
CA LEU A 8 16.76 6.33 -58.92
C LEU A 8 15.46 5.60 -59.28
N LEU A 9 15.49 4.72 -60.28
CA LEU A 9 14.30 3.96 -60.69
C LEU A 9 13.82 3.03 -59.57
N SER A 10 14.73 2.33 -58.89
CA SER A 10 14.41 1.48 -57.74
C SER A 10 13.87 2.27 -56.56
N ALA A 11 14.43 3.45 -56.27
CA ALA A 11 13.95 4.33 -55.20
C ALA A 11 12.53 4.85 -55.49
N VAL A 12 12.27 5.29 -56.72
CA VAL A 12 10.94 5.76 -57.15
C VAL A 12 9.91 4.63 -57.06
N LEU A 13 10.26 3.42 -57.50
CA LEU A 13 9.37 2.25 -57.45
C LEU A 13 9.06 1.85 -55.99
N ALA A 14 10.04 1.91 -55.08
CA ALA A 14 9.83 1.63 -53.67
C ALA A 14 8.92 2.67 -52.98
N SER A 15 9.08 3.97 -53.30
CA SER A 15 8.20 5.03 -52.78
C SER A 15 6.76 4.95 -53.31
N ALA A 16 6.56 4.48 -54.55
CA ALA A 16 5.23 4.28 -55.13
C ALA A 16 4.48 3.09 -54.47
N LEU A 17 5.20 2.05 -54.08
CA LEU A 17 4.64 0.89 -53.36
C LEU A 17 4.25 1.26 -51.92
N ALA A 18 5.00 2.14 -51.25
CA ALA A 18 4.68 2.63 -49.91
C ALA A 18 3.43 3.55 -49.87
N SER A 19 3.10 4.22 -50.98
CA SER A 19 1.95 5.14 -51.07
C SER A 19 0.58 4.45 -51.15
N ASN A 20 0.54 3.13 -51.35
CA ASN A 20 -0.71 2.35 -51.49
C ASN A 20 -1.14 1.62 -50.22
N ALA A 21 -0.50 1.90 -49.07
CA ALA A 21 -0.88 1.33 -47.78
C ALA A 21 -1.99 2.13 -47.07
N GLN A 22 -2.84 2.86 -47.81
CA GLN A 22 -3.90 3.65 -47.21
C GLN A 22 -5.12 2.78 -46.91
N VAL A 23 -5.29 2.44 -45.63
CA VAL A 23 -6.46 1.72 -45.15
C VAL A 23 -7.61 2.72 -44.98
N THR A 24 -8.71 2.47 -45.68
CA THR A 24 -9.96 3.21 -45.51
C THR A 24 -10.87 2.47 -44.55
N ILE A 25 -11.25 3.09 -43.44
CA ILE A 25 -12.28 2.57 -42.51
C ILE A 25 -13.56 3.36 -42.73
N ASN A 26 -14.57 2.70 -43.32
CA ASN A 26 -15.91 3.28 -43.51
C ASN A 26 -16.81 2.85 -42.35
N VAL A 27 -17.35 3.81 -41.60
CA VAL A 27 -18.27 3.58 -40.48
C VAL A 27 -19.68 3.96 -40.92
N ASP A 28 -20.61 2.99 -40.91
CA ASP A 28 -22.02 3.24 -41.19
C ASP A 28 -22.76 3.64 -39.92
N ALA A 29 -22.99 4.95 -39.74
CA ALA A 29 -23.75 5.48 -38.61
C ALA A 29 -25.28 5.41 -38.83
N SER A 30 -25.75 5.07 -40.04
CA SER A 30 -27.17 5.00 -40.37
C SER A 30 -27.83 3.68 -39.96
N ASN A 31 -27.02 2.64 -39.76
CA ASN A 31 -27.46 1.32 -39.33
C ASN A 31 -26.70 0.89 -38.05
N PRO A 32 -27.11 1.39 -36.87
CA PRO A 32 -26.43 1.04 -35.62
C PRO A 32 -26.56 -0.45 -35.32
N GLY A 33 -25.44 -1.06 -34.91
CA GLY A 33 -25.38 -2.46 -34.50
C GLY A 33 -26.06 -2.74 -33.15
N ILE A 34 -25.67 -3.83 -32.50
CA ILE A 34 -26.25 -4.20 -31.20
C ILE A 34 -26.01 -3.12 -30.14
N LYS A 35 -26.97 -2.97 -29.23
CA LYS A 35 -26.78 -2.12 -28.05
C LYS A 35 -25.66 -2.69 -27.20
N VAL A 36 -24.62 -1.89 -26.97
CA VAL A 36 -23.53 -2.23 -26.04
C VAL A 36 -24.10 -2.32 -24.62
N SER A 37 -23.76 -3.40 -23.92
CA SER A 37 -24.18 -3.60 -22.52
C SER A 37 -23.64 -2.46 -21.64
N PRO A 38 -24.45 -1.89 -20.73
CA PRO A 38 -23.95 -0.94 -19.74
C PRO A 38 -22.92 -1.56 -18.77
N ASN A 39 -22.88 -2.89 -18.70
CA ASN A 39 -21.93 -3.64 -17.85
C ASN A 39 -20.69 -4.11 -18.61
N LEU A 40 -20.42 -3.58 -19.82
CA LEU A 40 -19.24 -3.97 -20.60
C LEU A 40 -17.94 -3.67 -19.83
N TYR A 41 -17.92 -2.61 -19.04
CA TYR A 41 -16.76 -2.19 -18.26
C TYR A 41 -17.07 -2.23 -16.77
N GLY A 42 -16.15 -2.80 -15.99
CA GLY A 42 -16.26 -2.92 -14.55
C GLY A 42 -14.88 -3.08 -13.90
N ILE A 43 -14.87 -3.29 -12.59
CA ILE A 43 -13.65 -3.49 -11.80
C ILE A 43 -13.72 -4.90 -11.21
N PHE A 44 -12.63 -5.64 -11.35
CA PHE A 44 -12.36 -6.83 -10.55
C PHE A 44 -11.51 -6.41 -9.35
N PHE A 45 -11.87 -6.89 -8.16
CA PHE A 45 -11.15 -6.57 -6.93
C PHE A 45 -10.86 -7.84 -6.14
N GLU A 46 -9.59 -8.03 -5.81
CA GLU A 46 -9.09 -8.96 -4.80
C GLU A 46 -8.07 -8.21 -3.96
N ASP A 47 -7.82 -8.66 -2.73
CA ASP A 47 -6.68 -8.16 -1.98
C ASP A 47 -5.39 -8.84 -2.44
N ILE A 48 -4.82 -8.30 -3.51
CA ILE A 48 -3.53 -8.70 -4.06
C ILE A 48 -2.60 -7.50 -4.08
N ASN A 49 -1.34 -7.70 -3.71
CA ASN A 49 -0.34 -6.63 -3.68
C ASN A 49 -0.76 -5.39 -2.86
N HIS A 50 -1.43 -5.59 -1.71
CA HIS A 50 -1.95 -4.52 -0.86
C HIS A 50 -3.02 -3.64 -1.54
N ALA A 51 -3.87 -4.23 -2.38
CA ALA A 51 -4.98 -3.52 -3.01
C ALA A 51 -6.10 -3.18 -2.01
N ALA A 52 -6.31 -4.00 -0.97
CA ALA A 52 -7.18 -3.66 0.15
C ALA A 52 -6.36 -3.11 1.32
N ASP A 53 -5.71 -3.99 2.10
CA ASP A 53 -4.93 -3.60 3.26
C ASP A 53 -3.62 -2.90 2.84
N GLY A 54 -3.57 -1.58 3.04
CA GLY A 54 -2.50 -0.72 2.53
C GLY A 54 -2.84 0.01 1.21
N GLY A 55 -4.02 -0.27 0.65
CA GLY A 55 -4.53 0.34 -0.58
C GLY A 55 -5.88 1.00 -0.35
N LEU A 56 -6.95 0.36 -0.84
CA LEU A 56 -8.31 0.91 -0.78
C LEU A 56 -8.82 1.04 0.66
N TYR A 57 -8.39 0.17 1.58
CA TYR A 57 -8.76 0.26 2.98
C TYR A 57 -7.93 1.33 3.71
N ALA A 58 -8.60 2.32 4.28
CA ALA A 58 -7.97 3.52 4.84
C ALA A 58 -7.26 3.34 6.20
N GLU A 59 -7.05 2.11 6.65
CA GLU A 59 -6.22 1.84 7.83
C GLU A 59 -4.77 2.19 7.53
N LEU A 60 -4.13 2.94 8.44
CA LEU A 60 -2.75 3.39 8.28
C LEU A 60 -1.76 2.51 9.05
N ILE A 61 -2.26 1.73 10.01
CA ILE A 61 -1.47 0.83 10.85
C ILE A 61 -1.45 -0.56 10.21
N SER A 62 -0.29 -0.95 9.69
CA SER A 62 -0.06 -2.32 9.22
C SER A 62 0.02 -3.29 10.40
N ASN A 63 -0.41 -4.54 10.21
CA ASN A 63 -0.40 -5.56 11.26
C ASN A 63 -1.08 -5.09 12.57
N ARG A 64 -2.25 -4.44 12.48
CA ARG A 64 -2.91 -3.79 13.63
C ARG A 64 -3.41 -4.75 14.71
N SER A 65 -3.62 -6.02 14.38
CA SER A 65 -4.07 -7.06 15.31
C SER A 65 -2.95 -8.02 15.73
N PHE A 66 -1.73 -7.84 15.23
CA PHE A 66 -0.56 -8.69 15.49
C PHE A 66 -0.70 -10.12 14.95
N GLU A 67 -1.45 -10.30 13.86
CA GLU A 67 -1.81 -11.61 13.30
C GLU A 67 -1.00 -12.02 12.07
N ASP A 68 -0.27 -11.09 11.46
CA ASP A 68 0.44 -11.28 10.18
C ASP A 68 1.60 -12.30 10.24
N ASP A 69 2.15 -12.58 11.43
CA ASP A 69 3.24 -13.53 11.64
C ASP A 69 3.12 -14.23 13.01
N ASP A 70 3.57 -15.48 13.13
CA ASP A 70 3.51 -16.29 14.36
C ASP A 70 4.57 -15.96 15.41
N LYS A 71 5.70 -15.40 15.00
CA LYS A 71 6.88 -15.17 15.83
C LYS A 71 7.34 -13.72 15.83
N ASN A 72 7.18 -13.05 14.69
CA ASN A 72 7.66 -11.70 14.46
C ASN A 72 6.53 -10.68 14.57
N ILE A 73 6.92 -9.42 14.69
CA ILE A 73 6.00 -8.28 14.74
C ILE A 73 6.23 -7.37 13.51
N PRO A 74 5.97 -7.86 12.28
CA PRO A 74 6.27 -7.09 11.07
C PRO A 74 5.64 -5.69 11.14
N THR A 75 6.36 -4.70 10.62
CA THR A 75 6.04 -3.24 10.65
C THR A 75 6.02 -2.59 12.03
N TRP A 76 6.13 -3.36 13.11
CA TRP A 76 6.25 -2.85 14.47
C TRP A 76 7.70 -2.96 14.96
N LYS A 77 8.16 -1.94 15.69
CA LYS A 77 9.48 -1.95 16.34
C LYS A 77 9.44 -1.26 17.70
N THR A 78 10.38 -1.61 18.55
CA THR A 78 10.56 -0.98 19.86
C THR A 78 11.75 -0.04 19.86
N ALA A 79 11.67 1.03 20.65
CA ALA A 79 12.77 1.96 20.89
C ALA A 79 12.75 2.41 22.36
N ALA A 80 13.92 2.71 22.92
CA ALA A 80 14.03 3.18 24.30
C ALA A 80 15.10 4.26 24.43
N GLN A 81 14.77 5.31 25.19
CA GLN A 81 15.75 6.30 25.63
C GLN A 81 16.67 5.71 26.71
N LYS A 82 17.80 6.38 26.95
CA LYS A 82 18.70 6.04 28.07
C LYS A 82 17.90 6.05 29.38
N GLY A 83 17.93 4.94 30.11
CA GLY A 83 17.17 4.77 31.35
C GLY A 83 15.78 4.15 31.18
N ALA A 84 15.41 3.74 29.96
CA ALA A 84 14.24 2.92 29.68
C ALA A 84 14.65 1.58 29.04
N LYS A 85 13.80 0.57 29.21
CA LYS A 85 13.84 -0.73 28.55
C LYS A 85 12.43 -1.12 28.15
N ILE A 86 12.32 -1.79 27.01
CA ILE A 86 11.08 -2.33 26.48
C ILE A 86 11.35 -3.68 25.85
N ASN A 87 10.53 -4.66 26.20
CA ASN A 87 10.46 -5.95 25.53
C ASN A 87 9.05 -6.13 24.97
N ALA A 88 8.96 -6.72 23.78
CA ALA A 88 7.71 -6.99 23.08
C ALA A 88 7.62 -8.49 22.77
N GLN A 89 6.48 -9.09 23.08
CA GLN A 89 6.24 -10.53 22.88
C GLN A 89 4.81 -10.75 22.37
N LEU A 90 4.67 -11.59 21.34
CA LEU A 90 3.36 -12.08 20.93
C LEU A 90 2.82 -13.08 21.95
N ILE A 91 1.56 -12.87 22.35
CA ILE A 91 0.83 -13.75 23.26
C ILE A 91 -0.51 -14.16 22.64
N ASN A 92 -1.05 -15.28 23.09
CA ASN A 92 -2.33 -15.85 22.62
C ASN A 92 -3.31 -16.14 23.77
N LYS A 93 -3.09 -15.53 24.94
CA LYS A 93 -3.94 -15.68 26.14
C LYS A 93 -4.32 -14.32 26.69
N GLY A 94 -5.49 -14.24 27.33
CA GLY A 94 -5.98 -12.99 27.92
C GLY A 94 -6.31 -11.92 26.87
N LEU A 95 -6.72 -12.36 25.69
CA LEU A 95 -7.08 -11.51 24.55
C LEU A 95 -8.36 -10.72 24.81
N LEU A 96 -8.62 -9.70 24.00
CA LEU A 96 -9.77 -8.81 24.16
C LEU A 96 -11.10 -9.55 23.91
N ASN A 97 -11.12 -10.48 22.96
CA ASN A 97 -12.29 -11.24 22.53
C ASN A 97 -11.86 -12.56 21.87
N ASN A 98 -12.85 -13.37 21.46
CA ASN A 98 -12.62 -14.71 20.88
C ASN A 98 -12.24 -14.70 19.39
N ALA A 99 -12.31 -13.54 18.71
CA ALA A 99 -11.96 -13.43 17.29
C ALA A 99 -10.45 -13.20 17.09
N GLN A 100 -9.79 -12.52 18.03
CA GLN A 100 -8.35 -12.31 17.98
C GLN A 100 -7.60 -13.59 18.37
N GLY A 101 -6.58 -13.97 17.60
CA GLY A 101 -5.66 -15.06 17.93
C GLY A 101 -4.41 -14.59 18.69
N LYS A 102 -4.06 -13.31 18.58
CA LYS A 102 -2.82 -12.75 19.12
C LYS A 102 -3.02 -11.36 19.75
N ALA A 103 -2.10 -10.99 20.63
CA ALA A 103 -1.92 -9.64 21.15
C ALA A 103 -0.43 -9.37 21.40
N LEU A 104 -0.03 -8.10 21.43
CA LEU A 104 1.33 -7.70 21.78
C LEU A 104 1.44 -7.37 23.27
N GLN A 105 2.19 -8.18 24.01
CA GLN A 105 2.55 -7.89 25.38
C GLN A 105 3.81 -7.03 25.43
N LEU A 106 3.74 -5.92 26.16
CA LEU A 106 4.89 -5.06 26.42
C LEU A 106 5.32 -5.16 27.88
N THR A 107 6.61 -5.43 28.10
CA THR A 107 7.24 -5.30 29.42
C THR A 107 8.13 -4.07 29.41
N ILE A 108 7.79 -3.07 30.24
CA ILE A 108 8.44 -1.76 30.25
C ILE A 108 9.05 -1.49 31.63
N ALA A 109 10.31 -1.08 31.65
CA ALA A 109 10.97 -0.56 32.84
C ALA A 109 11.64 0.78 32.49
N ALA A 110 11.23 1.87 33.13
CA ALA A 110 11.73 3.20 32.82
C ALA A 110 11.90 4.05 34.07
N LYS A 111 12.99 4.83 34.11
CA LYS A 111 13.16 5.93 35.08
C LYS A 111 12.15 7.05 34.79
N PRO A 112 11.84 7.91 35.78
CA PRO A 112 11.07 9.13 35.53
C PRO A 112 11.68 9.92 34.35
N ALA A 113 10.83 10.44 33.48
CA ALA A 113 11.17 11.14 32.23
C ALA A 113 11.82 10.31 31.09
N ALA A 114 12.23 9.05 31.32
CA ALA A 114 12.72 8.18 30.24
C ALA A 114 11.55 7.53 29.48
N THR A 115 11.58 7.60 28.16
CA THR A 115 10.51 7.06 27.31
C THR A 115 10.92 5.74 26.66
N ALA A 116 10.01 4.75 26.73
CA ALA A 116 9.98 3.59 25.84
C ALA A 116 8.90 3.79 24.77
N SER A 117 9.12 3.33 23.55
CA SER A 117 8.23 3.53 22.41
C SER A 117 8.00 2.22 21.67
N LEU A 118 6.75 2.00 21.28
CA LEU A 118 6.34 1.06 20.26
C LEU A 118 5.97 1.89 19.02
N ILE A 119 6.51 1.53 17.87
CA ILE A 119 6.43 2.30 16.64
C ILE A 119 5.87 1.38 15.55
N ASN A 120 4.80 1.80 14.87
CA ASN A 120 4.34 1.16 13.64
C ASN A 120 4.80 1.99 12.44
N GLU A 121 5.32 1.33 11.41
CA GLU A 121 5.84 1.98 10.21
C GLU A 121 4.78 2.15 9.11
N GLY A 122 3.57 1.63 9.31
CA GLY A 122 2.49 1.60 8.33
C GLY A 122 2.81 0.69 7.14
N PHE A 123 2.18 0.98 6.01
CA PHE A 123 2.41 0.28 4.74
C PHE A 123 3.53 1.01 3.97
N TRP A 124 4.79 0.66 4.27
CA TRP A 124 5.99 1.34 3.78
C TRP A 124 6.02 2.85 4.08
N GLY A 125 5.37 3.25 5.16
CA GLY A 125 5.22 4.64 5.59
C GLY A 125 3.78 4.97 5.97
N ILE A 126 3.62 6.13 6.58
CA ILE A 126 2.30 6.72 6.85
C ILE A 126 2.27 8.10 6.19
N ASN A 127 1.37 8.28 5.22
CA ASN A 127 1.17 9.56 4.58
C ASN A 127 0.34 10.50 5.47
N ALA A 128 1.03 11.19 6.38
CA ALA A 128 0.46 12.22 7.23
C ALA A 128 0.30 13.53 6.43
N VAL A 129 -0.95 13.95 6.22
CA VAL A 129 -1.33 15.09 5.37
C VAL A 129 -1.81 16.23 6.25
N GLN A 130 -1.22 17.41 6.04
CA GLN A 130 -1.60 18.62 6.76
C GLN A 130 -3.10 18.92 6.60
N GLY A 131 -3.74 19.29 7.70
CA GLY A 131 -5.17 19.66 7.73
C GLY A 131 -6.13 18.47 7.82
N ARG A 132 -5.65 17.22 7.76
CA ARG A 132 -6.50 16.04 7.99
C ARG A 132 -6.61 15.70 9.47
N THR A 133 -7.78 15.21 9.87
CA THR A 133 -8.02 14.64 11.19
C THR A 133 -7.82 13.12 11.14
N TYR A 134 -7.13 12.59 12.14
CA TYR A 134 -6.85 11.17 12.27
C TYR A 134 -7.55 10.61 13.50
N LYS A 135 -8.12 9.40 13.38
CA LYS A 135 -8.72 8.68 14.49
C LYS A 135 -7.75 7.60 14.96
N LEU A 136 -7.22 7.76 16.17
CA LEU A 136 -6.46 6.72 16.85
C LEU A 136 -7.37 6.00 17.85
N SER A 137 -7.38 4.67 17.80
CA SER A 137 -8.00 3.83 18.83
C SER A 137 -7.16 2.57 19.04
N PHE A 138 -7.04 2.13 20.29
CA PHE A 138 -6.42 0.86 20.65
C PHE A 138 -7.01 0.36 21.96
N TRP A 139 -6.87 -0.94 22.21
CA TRP A 139 -7.21 -1.56 23.47
C TRP A 139 -5.92 -1.89 24.23
N ALA A 140 -5.90 -1.61 25.53
CA ALA A 140 -4.77 -1.94 26.38
C ALA A 140 -5.26 -2.50 27.72
N LYS A 141 -4.57 -3.54 28.20
CA LYS A 141 -4.79 -4.14 29.52
C LYS A 141 -3.43 -4.30 30.18
N GLY A 142 -3.28 -3.80 31.41
CA GLY A 142 -2.05 -3.93 32.15
C GLY A 142 -2.05 -3.17 33.47
N SER A 143 -0.95 -3.25 34.21
CA SER A 143 -0.72 -2.58 35.49
C SER A 143 0.14 -1.32 35.38
N TYR A 144 0.41 -0.86 34.15
CA TYR A 144 1.21 0.34 33.90
C TYR A 144 0.49 1.59 34.44
N LYS A 145 1.18 2.39 35.26
CA LYS A 145 0.62 3.59 35.90
C LYS A 145 1.12 4.92 35.30
N GLY A 146 1.90 4.87 34.22
CA GLY A 146 2.39 6.07 33.53
C GLY A 146 1.43 6.59 32.46
N GLY A 147 1.73 7.77 31.93
CA GLY A 147 0.99 8.35 30.81
C GLY A 147 1.35 7.67 29.48
N LEU A 148 0.36 7.52 28.60
CA LEU A 148 0.56 7.09 27.22
C LEU A 148 0.47 8.31 26.29
N LYS A 149 1.47 8.48 25.43
CA LYS A 149 1.49 9.52 24.40
C LYS A 149 1.55 8.85 23.03
N ALA A 150 0.58 9.14 22.18
CA ALA A 150 0.62 8.79 20.78
C ALA A 150 0.98 10.02 19.93
N ARG A 151 1.71 9.79 18.84
CA ARG A 151 2.15 10.83 17.91
C ARG A 151 2.43 10.22 16.54
N LEU A 152 2.17 11.00 15.49
CA LEU A 152 2.78 10.80 14.19
C LEU A 152 4.09 11.58 14.17
N THR A 153 5.18 10.91 13.82
CA THR A 153 6.51 11.50 13.71
C THR A 153 7.06 11.28 12.32
N ASN A 154 7.93 12.18 11.86
CA ASN A 154 8.68 11.91 10.64
C ASN A 154 9.76 10.83 10.91
N ALA A 155 10.51 10.45 9.88
CA ALA A 155 11.53 9.41 9.98
C ALA A 155 12.67 9.71 10.98
N LYS A 156 12.83 10.97 11.45
CA LYS A 156 13.84 11.40 12.42
C LYS A 156 13.33 11.37 13.88
N GLY A 157 12.06 11.06 14.12
CA GLY A 157 11.42 11.07 15.44
C GLY A 157 10.84 12.42 15.84
#